data_AF-A0A817R1P5-F1
#
_entry.id   AF-A0A817R1P5-F1
#
_cell.length_a   1.000
_cell.length_b   1.000
_cell.length_c   1.000
_cell.angle_alpha   90.00
_cell.angle_beta   90.00
_cell.angle_gamma   90.00
#
_symmetry.space_group_name_H-M   'P 1'
#
loop_
_entity.id
_entity.type
_entity.pdbx_description
1 polymer ?
#
loop_
_entity_poly.entity_id
_entity_poly.type
_entity_poly.pdbx_seq_one_letter_code
_entity_poly.pdbx_strand_id
1 'polypeptide(L)'
;MTETIGDQEEREVLNLEYGVDCFELPRFKKYRFQYEKSKECVCASKDDWCEQIIADINEKMDAKRLVSHEEKDEIEKKMKKESDNLLVEVQKVLKKN
;
A
#
# COMPACT_ATOMS: atom_id res chain seq x y z
N MET A 1 -10.21 20.25 3.34
CA MET A 1 -8.91 19.61 3.09
C MET A 1 -9.15 18.35 2.28
N THR A 2 -8.44 18.16 1.17
CA THR A 2 -8.58 16.98 0.31
C THR A 2 -7.20 16.59 -0.24
N GLU A 3 -6.99 15.31 -0.52
CA GLU A 3 -5.76 14.83 -1.19
C GLU A 3 -5.80 15.09 -2.70
N THR A 4 -7.00 15.16 -3.27
CA THR A 4 -7.26 15.46 -4.67
C THR A 4 -8.33 16.54 -4.74
N ILE A 5 -7.96 17.68 -5.28
CA ILE A 5 -8.89 18.63 -5.88
C ILE A 5 -8.62 18.51 -7.38
N GLY A 6 -9.67 18.41 -8.19
CA GLY A 6 -9.53 18.22 -9.62
C GLY A 6 -8.94 19.43 -10.33
N ASP A 7 -9.17 19.44 -11.63
CA ASP A 7 -8.61 20.42 -12.55
C ASP A 7 -9.12 21.83 -12.26
N GLN A 8 -8.56 22.81 -12.98
CA GLN A 8 -8.85 24.24 -12.82
C GLN A 8 -10.36 24.56 -12.76
N GLU A 9 -11.18 23.82 -13.51
CA GLU A 9 -12.64 23.97 -13.51
C GLU A 9 -13.28 23.66 -12.15
N GLU A 10 -12.86 22.59 -11.47
CA GLU A 10 -13.40 22.24 -10.15
C GLU A 10 -13.02 23.31 -9.11
N ARG A 11 -11.80 23.84 -9.20
CA ARG A 11 -11.33 24.93 -8.34
C ARG A 11 -12.13 26.22 -8.56
N GLU A 12 -12.44 26.54 -9.81
CA GLU A 12 -13.25 27.71 -10.15
C GLU A 12 -14.67 27.59 -9.62
N VAL A 13 -15.29 26.41 -9.74
CA VAL A 13 -16.62 26.14 -9.19
C VAL A 13 -16.62 26.30 -7.66
N LEU A 14 -15.62 25.73 -6.97
CA LEU A 14 -15.51 25.82 -5.51
C LEU A 14 -15.31 27.27 -5.04
N ASN A 15 -14.54 28.05 -5.79
CA ASN A 15 -14.35 29.47 -5.49
C ASN A 15 -15.64 30.26 -5.72
N LEU A 16 -16.34 30.01 -6.83
CA LEU A 16 -17.57 30.73 -7.16
C LEU A 16 -18.69 30.46 -6.16
N GLU A 17 -18.91 29.18 -5.80
CA GLU A 17 -20.04 28.77 -4.96
C GLU A 17 -19.77 28.99 -3.46
N TYR A 18 -18.53 28.73 -3.03
CA TYR A 18 -18.18 28.70 -1.61
C TYR A 18 -17.14 29.74 -1.19
N GLY A 19 -16.57 30.51 -2.12
CA GLY A 19 -15.50 31.47 -1.84
C GLY A 19 -14.21 30.81 -1.35
N VAL A 20 -14.01 29.52 -1.67
CA VAL A 20 -12.87 28.74 -1.21
C VAL A 20 -11.76 28.77 -2.26
N ASP A 21 -10.59 29.24 -1.85
CA ASP A 21 -9.36 29.15 -2.65
C ASP A 21 -8.59 27.85 -2.34
N CYS A 22 -7.99 27.27 -3.37
CA CYS A 22 -7.35 25.97 -3.32
C CYS A 22 -5.83 26.11 -3.47
N PHE A 23 -5.07 25.72 -2.46
CA PHE A 23 -3.61 25.70 -2.50
C PHE A 23 -3.07 24.28 -2.30
N GLU A 24 -2.04 23.93 -3.06
CA GLU A 24 -1.36 22.65 -2.93
C GLU A 24 -0.24 22.73 -1.90
N LEU A 25 -0.34 21.92 -0.85
CA LEU A 25 0.71 21.79 0.13
C LEU A 25 1.83 20.86 -0.38
N PRO A 26 3.11 21.28 -0.30
CA PRO A 26 4.21 20.41 -0.69
C PRO A 26 4.27 19.19 0.21
N ARG A 27 4.53 18.03 -0.39
CA ARG A 27 4.71 16.78 0.37
C ARG A 27 6.01 16.84 1.19
N PHE A 28 5.94 16.37 2.44
CA PHE A 28 7.09 16.31 3.33
C PHE A 28 8.24 15.43 2.79
N LYS A 29 7.91 14.36 2.06
CA LYS A 29 8.88 13.51 1.35
C LYS A 29 8.57 13.51 -0.13
N LYS A 30 9.63 13.51 -0.95
CA LYS A 30 9.52 13.26 -2.39
C LYS A 30 8.85 11.91 -2.59
N TYR A 31 7.88 11.89 -3.50
CA TYR A 31 7.12 10.71 -3.84
C TYR A 31 8.08 9.64 -4.38
N ARG A 32 8.16 8.48 -3.71
CA ARG A 32 9.19 7.45 -3.98
C ARG A 32 8.86 6.57 -5.20
N PHE A 33 7.60 6.55 -5.62
CA PHE A 33 7.15 5.76 -6.76
C PHE A 33 7.02 6.68 -7.97
N GLN A 34 7.95 6.62 -8.91
CA GLN A 34 7.60 7.04 -10.26
C GLN A 34 6.56 6.03 -10.73
N TYR A 35 5.29 6.42 -10.76
CA TYR A 35 4.31 5.67 -11.52
C TYR A 35 4.79 5.77 -12.96
N GLU A 36 5.45 4.73 -13.47
CA GLU A 36 5.41 4.50 -14.91
C GLU A 36 3.93 4.45 -15.25
N LYS A 37 3.45 5.44 -16.01
CA LYS A 37 2.09 5.42 -16.52
C LYS A 37 1.96 4.13 -17.32
N SER A 38 1.38 3.11 -16.71
CA SER A 38 1.05 1.87 -17.39
C SER A 38 0.20 2.23 -18.59
N LYS A 39 0.49 1.62 -19.74
CA LYS A 39 -0.29 1.83 -20.95
C LYS A 39 -1.76 1.57 -20.62
N GLU A 40 -2.60 2.55 -20.93
CA GLU A 40 -4.05 2.38 -20.81
C GLU A 40 -4.50 1.26 -21.75
N CYS A 41 -5.36 0.36 -21.25
CA CYS A 41 -5.93 -0.70 -22.05
C CYS A 41 -7.39 -0.40 -22.35
N VAL A 42 -7.75 -0.42 -23.63
CA VAL A 42 -9.12 -0.27 -24.10
C VAL A 42 -9.60 -1.62 -24.63
N CYS A 43 -10.65 -2.15 -24.02
CA CYS A 43 -11.24 -3.45 -24.37
C CYS A 43 -12.52 -3.26 -25.20
N ALA A 44 -12.85 -4.23 -26.06
CA ALA A 44 -14.03 -4.18 -26.91
C ALA A 44 -15.34 -4.40 -26.15
N SER A 45 -15.29 -5.18 -25.05
CA SER A 45 -16.44 -5.46 -24.19
C SER A 45 -16.05 -5.39 -22.71
N LYS A 46 -17.07 -5.35 -21.85
CA LYS A 46 -16.89 -5.40 -20.39
C LYS A 46 -16.32 -6.75 -19.93
N ASP A 47 -16.69 -7.84 -20.59
CA ASP A 47 -16.24 -9.18 -20.21
C ASP A 47 -14.74 -9.33 -20.52
N ASP A 48 -14.30 -8.88 -21.71
CA ASP A 48 -12.87 -8.84 -22.06
C ASP A 48 -12.06 -8.00 -21.07
N TRP A 49 -12.62 -6.87 -20.63
CA TRP A 49 -11.99 -6.00 -19.63
C TRP A 49 -11.82 -6.69 -18.28
N CYS A 50 -12.85 -7.41 -17.81
CA CYS A 50 -12.78 -8.20 -16.59
C CYS A 50 -11.72 -9.31 -16.69
N GLU A 51 -11.66 -10.03 -17.82
CA GLU A 51 -10.66 -11.08 -18.04
C GLU A 51 -9.24 -10.55 -18.00
N GLN A 52 -8.99 -9.38 -18.60
CA GLN A 52 -7.68 -8.74 -18.56
C GLN A 52 -7.27 -8.28 -17.15
N ILE A 53 -8.21 -7.76 -16.36
CA ILE A 53 -7.96 -7.43 -14.95
C ILE A 53 -7.57 -8.68 -14.17
N ILE A 54 -8.29 -9.80 -14.38
CA ILE A 54 -7.99 -11.06 -13.70
C ILE A 54 -6.59 -11.55 -14.08
N ALA A 55 -6.22 -11.47 -15.36
CA ALA A 55 -4.90 -11.84 -15.84
C ALA A 55 -3.78 -10.98 -15.20
N ASP A 56 -3.95 -9.65 -15.15
CA ASP A 56 -2.99 -8.73 -14.52
C ASP A 56 -2.85 -8.97 -13.02
N ILE A 57 -3.96 -9.27 -12.32
CA ILE A 57 -3.94 -9.64 -10.91
C ILE A 57 -3.13 -10.94 -10.71
N ASN A 58 -3.39 -11.97 -11.51
CA ASN A 58 -2.67 -13.25 -11.40
C ASN A 58 -1.18 -13.08 -11.69
N GLU A 59 -0.81 -12.37 -12.75
CA GLU A 59 0.59 -12.07 -13.08
C GLU A 59 1.30 -11.36 -11.92
N LYS A 60 0.65 -10.37 -11.30
CA LYS A 60 1.21 -9.61 -10.17
C LYS A 60 1.23 -10.41 -8.87
N MET A 61 0.28 -11.33 -8.66
CA MET A 61 0.29 -12.24 -7.52
C MET A 61 1.43 -13.26 -7.65
N ASP A 62 1.61 -13.83 -8.84
CA ASP A 62 2.70 -14.77 -9.11
C ASP A 62 4.07 -14.07 -9.03
N ALA A 63 4.15 -12.81 -9.47
CA ALA A 63 5.35 -11.98 -9.31
C ALA A 63 5.59 -11.53 -7.85
N LYS A 64 4.55 -11.46 -7.01
CA LYS A 64 4.67 -11.08 -5.59
C LYS A 64 4.60 -12.31 -4.68
N ARG A 65 5.78 -12.90 -4.52
CA ARG A 65 6.39 -13.44 -3.28
C ARG A 65 6.65 -14.96 -3.28
N LEU A 66 7.70 -15.38 -4.00
CA LEU A 66 8.58 -16.42 -3.48
C LEU A 66 9.33 -15.82 -2.28
N VAL A 67 8.84 -16.02 -1.05
CA VAL A 67 9.66 -15.80 0.14
C VAL A 67 10.89 -16.69 -0.04
N SER A 68 12.09 -16.12 -0.12
CA SER A 68 13.29 -16.95 -0.18
C SER A 68 13.31 -17.87 1.05
N HIS A 69 13.86 -19.07 0.92
CA HIS A 69 14.02 -19.96 2.06
C HIS A 69 14.74 -19.24 3.22
N GLU A 70 15.68 -18.35 2.90
CA GLU A 70 16.38 -17.51 3.87
C GLU A 70 15.46 -16.53 4.62
N GLU A 71 14.49 -15.91 3.93
CA GLU A 71 13.53 -15.00 4.58
C GLU A 71 12.57 -15.76 5.50
N LYS A 72 12.19 -17.00 5.15
CA LYS A 72 11.42 -17.87 6.05
C LYS A 72 12.22 -18.23 7.29
N ASP A 73 13.49 -18.61 7.12
CA ASP A 73 14.38 -18.97 8.22
C ASP A 73 14.65 -17.80 9.16
N GLU A 74 14.78 -16.58 8.64
CA GLU A 74 14.95 -15.37 9.47
C GLU A 74 13.69 -15.05 10.28
N ILE A 75 12.51 -15.19 9.68
CA ILE A 75 11.23 -14.98 10.37
C ILE A 75 11.05 -16.03 11.46
N GLU A 76 11.33 -17.30 11.17
CA GLU A 76 11.22 -18.39 12.15
C GLU A 76 12.21 -18.20 13.33
N LYS A 77 13.45 -17.80 13.05
CA LYS A 77 14.44 -17.45 14.09
C LYS A 77 13.98 -16.29 14.97
N LYS A 78 13.38 -15.25 14.39
CA LYS A 78 12.86 -14.10 15.16
C LYS A 78 11.70 -14.50 16.07
N MET A 79 10.73 -15.25 15.54
CA MET A 79 9.58 -15.72 16.30
C MET A 79 9.98 -16.65 17.45
N LYS A 80 10.93 -17.57 17.20
CA LYS A 80 11.46 -18.45 18.24
C LYS A 80 12.14 -17.68 19.36
N LYS A 81 12.95 -16.67 19.02
CA LYS A 81 13.62 -15.80 19.98
C LYS A 81 12.64 -14.99 20.84
N GLU A 82 11.55 -14.49 20.24
CA GLU A 82 10.50 -13.79 20.99
C GLU A 82 9.75 -14.73 21.95
N SER A 83 9.42 -15.95 21.51
CA SER A 83 8.80 -16.96 22.36
C SER A 83 9.69 -17.34 23.55
N ASP A 84 11.00 -17.53 23.32
CA ASP A 84 11.95 -17.86 24.38
C ASP A 84 12.09 -16.70 25.38
N ASN A 85 12.10 -15.46 24.91
CA ASN A 85 12.12 -14.28 25.78
C ASN A 85 10.86 -14.17 26.65
N LEU A 86 9.69 -14.43 26.08
CA LEU A 86 8.42 -14.45 26.81
C LEU A 86 8.39 -15.54 27.89
N LEU A 87 8.92 -16.74 27.60
CA LEU A 87 9.05 -17.80 28.59
C LEU A 87 9.97 -17.41 29.75
N VAL A 88 11.07 -16.73 29.46
CA VAL A 88 11.99 -16.22 30.50
C VAL A 88 11.33 -15.14 31.34
N GLU A 89 10.52 -14.26 30.76
CA GLU A 89 9.74 -13.26 31.51
C GLU A 89 8.70 -13.91 32.42
N VAL A 90 7.93 -14.88 31.92
CA VAL A 90 6.96 -15.64 32.71
C VAL A 90 7.65 -16.37 33.88
N GLN A 91 8.79 -17.00 33.65
CA GLN A 91 9.57 -17.66 34.71
C GLN A 91 10.11 -16.67 35.76
N LYS A 92 10.48 -15.45 35.35
CA LYS A 92 10.91 -14.39 36.29
C LYS A 92 9.76 -13.88 37.15
N VAL A 93 8.55 -13.79 36.60
CA VAL A 93 7.35 -13.43 37.35
C VAL A 93 6.96 -14.53 38.33
N LEU A 94 7.00 -15.80 37.91
CA LEU A 94 6.66 -16.95 38.77
C LEU A 94 7.65 -17.17 39.92
N LYS A 95 8.93 -16.79 39.78
CA LYS A 95 9.96 -16.91 40.85
C LYS A 95 9.99 -15.73 41.83
N LYS A 96 9.23 -14.66 41.55
CA LYS A 96 9.15 -13.46 42.42
C LYS A 96 7.93 -13.47 43.35
N ASN A 97 7.04 -14.45 43.21
CA ASN A 97 5.97 -14.78 44.16
C ASN A 97 6.34 -16.04 44.96
#